data_AF-A0A7J9IAJ8-F1
#
_entry.id   AF-A0A7J9IAJ8-F1
#
_cell.length_a   1.000
_cell.length_b   1.000
_cell.length_c   1.000
_cell.angle_alpha   90.00
_cell.angle_beta   90.00
_cell.angle_gamma   90.00
#
_symmetry.space_group_name_H-M   'P 1'
#
loop_
_entity.id
_entity.type
_entity.pdbx_description
1 polymer ?
#
loop_
_entity_poly.entity_id
_entity_poly.type
_entity_poly.pdbx_seq_one_letter_code
_entity_poly.pdbx_strand_id
1 'polypeptide(L)'
;VVHDERHSAPRIPAILELCIQAGVDVENYPSKRRTKPVYSIEGRIVDFESVAGMDEMETNLLFENVDDTEVDVLRRDPNSELNAEDTNLIELSTRTLDSWFEMIGGVRKIMEKYNVWTCGYCPEVQVGPKGHKVRMCRASKHQSRNGLHAWQEATINDLVGPNYVWHVHDLNGPPLRNDLKRYYGKAPAVVELCVQAGAPVPDQYRSMMRLDVVPPERDEVDLVA
;
A
#
# COMPACT_ATOMS: atom_id res chain seq x y z
N VAL A 1 0.08 1.91 -22.81
CA VAL A 1 1.45 2.32 -22.46
C VAL A 1 2.47 1.50 -23.25
N VAL A 2 2.89 2.06 -24.38
CA VAL A 2 4.12 1.66 -25.08
C VAL A 2 5.31 2.47 -24.57
N HIS A 3 6.54 2.15 -25.00
CA HIS A 3 7.75 2.78 -24.45
C HIS A 3 7.77 4.31 -24.60
N ASP A 4 7.22 4.81 -25.70
CA ASP A 4 7.22 6.24 -26.02
C ASP A 4 6.23 7.04 -25.14
N GLU A 5 5.18 6.37 -24.64
CA GLU A 5 4.14 6.96 -23.78
C GLU A 5 4.51 6.93 -22.29
N ARG A 6 5.67 6.35 -21.93
CA ARG A 6 6.01 6.05 -20.52
C ARG A 6 6.11 7.28 -19.62
N HIS A 7 6.40 8.44 -20.23
CA HIS A 7 6.59 9.70 -19.52
C HIS A 7 5.37 10.61 -19.59
N SER A 8 4.42 10.30 -20.48
CA SER A 8 3.18 11.08 -20.64
C SER A 8 2.00 10.49 -19.87
N ALA A 9 2.03 9.18 -19.57
CA ALA A 9 1.02 8.55 -18.74
C ALA A 9 1.31 8.81 -17.25
N PRO A 10 0.39 9.46 -16.51
CA PRO A 10 0.56 9.67 -15.08
C PRO A 10 0.61 8.32 -14.36
N ARG A 11 1.51 8.20 -13.37
CA ARG A 11 1.60 7.02 -12.51
C ARG A 11 0.82 7.28 -11.24
N ILE A 12 -0.09 6.39 -10.91
CA ILE A 12 -0.92 6.47 -9.69
C ILE A 12 -0.83 5.18 -8.88
N PRO A 13 -1.12 5.22 -7.56
CA PRO A 13 -1.17 4.02 -6.74
C PRO A 13 -2.19 3.00 -7.29
N ALA A 14 -1.85 1.71 -7.21
CA ALA A 14 -2.69 0.64 -7.75
C ALA A 14 -4.10 0.60 -7.12
N ILE A 15 -4.22 0.92 -5.83
CA ILE A 15 -5.51 1.01 -5.14
C ILE A 15 -6.36 2.14 -5.75
N LEU A 16 -5.76 3.29 -6.03
CA LEU A 16 -6.45 4.42 -6.62
C LEU A 16 -6.93 4.08 -8.04
N GLU A 17 -6.08 3.45 -8.84
CA GLU A 17 -6.43 2.97 -10.18
C GLU A 17 -7.58 1.93 -10.12
N LEU A 18 -7.55 1.01 -9.16
CA LEU A 18 -8.64 0.06 -8.93
C LEU A 18 -9.96 0.77 -8.59
N CYS A 19 -9.93 1.75 -7.69
CA CYS A 19 -11.11 2.57 -7.35
C CYS A 19 -11.65 3.29 -8.59
N ILE A 20 -10.77 3.88 -9.40
CA ILE A 20 -11.15 4.54 -10.64
C ILE A 20 -11.80 3.56 -11.62
N GLN A 21 -11.21 2.37 -11.82
CA GLN A 21 -11.81 1.34 -12.68
C GLN A 21 -13.13 0.80 -12.14
N ALA A 22 -13.31 0.79 -10.82
CA ALA A 22 -14.56 0.44 -10.15
C ALA A 22 -15.64 1.53 -10.27
N GLY A 23 -15.32 2.71 -10.79
CA GLY A 23 -16.26 3.79 -11.05
C GLY A 23 -16.15 4.98 -10.09
N VAL A 24 -15.13 5.04 -9.24
CA VAL A 24 -14.87 6.22 -8.41
C VAL A 24 -14.29 7.33 -9.29
N ASP A 25 -14.89 8.51 -9.21
CA ASP A 25 -14.37 9.71 -9.86
C ASP A 25 -13.44 10.44 -8.89
N VAL A 26 -12.21 10.70 -9.33
CA VAL A 26 -11.17 11.36 -8.55
C VAL A 26 -10.83 12.64 -9.26
N GLU A 27 -11.02 13.78 -8.60
CA GLU A 27 -10.88 15.13 -9.19
C GLU A 27 -9.53 15.34 -9.90
N ASN A 28 -8.44 14.89 -9.27
CA ASN A 28 -7.09 15.02 -9.80
C ASN A 28 -6.75 14.01 -10.92
N TYR A 29 -7.62 13.02 -11.17
CA TYR A 29 -7.42 11.97 -12.17
C TYR A 29 -8.71 11.72 -12.98
N PRO A 30 -9.16 12.73 -13.76
CA PRO A 30 -10.38 12.62 -14.55
C PRO A 30 -10.26 11.48 -15.54
N SER A 31 -11.28 10.60 -15.57
CA SER A 31 -11.25 9.37 -16.34
C SER A 31 -12.44 9.28 -17.27
N LYS A 32 -12.19 9.09 -18.57
CA LYS A 32 -13.26 8.90 -19.56
C LYS A 32 -13.94 7.55 -19.36
N ARG A 33 -15.20 7.56 -18.91
CA ARG A 33 -16.07 6.38 -18.83
C ARG A 33 -16.70 6.13 -20.20
N ARG A 34 -16.36 5.01 -20.81
CA ARG A 34 -16.88 4.65 -22.13
C ARG A 34 -18.07 3.72 -21.98
N THR A 35 -19.15 4.07 -22.66
CA THR A 35 -20.37 3.25 -22.72
C THR A 35 -20.33 2.24 -23.87
N LYS A 36 -19.47 2.48 -24.87
CA LYS A 36 -19.25 1.60 -26.02
C LYS A 36 -17.88 0.91 -25.92
N PRO A 37 -17.76 -0.33 -26.41
CA PRO A 37 -16.48 -1.03 -26.44
C PRO A 37 -15.49 -0.29 -27.35
N VAL A 38 -14.23 -0.35 -26.95
CA VAL A 38 -13.11 0.22 -27.69
C VAL A 38 -12.22 -0.90 -28.19
N TYR A 39 -11.73 -0.76 -29.41
CA TYR A 39 -10.90 -1.77 -30.05
C TYR A 39 -9.47 -1.25 -30.20
N SER A 40 -8.49 -2.10 -29.86
CA SER A 40 -7.10 -1.84 -30.18
C SER A 40 -6.77 -2.52 -31.50
N ILE A 41 -6.62 -1.73 -32.57
CA ILE A 41 -6.25 -2.20 -33.91
C ILE A 41 -4.83 -1.72 -34.17
N GLU A 42 -3.89 -2.66 -34.29
CA GLU A 42 -2.45 -2.36 -34.51
C GLU A 42 -1.86 -1.38 -33.48
N GLY A 43 -2.33 -1.43 -32.23
CA GLY A 43 -1.88 -0.54 -31.16
C GLY A 43 -2.55 0.84 -31.13
N ARG A 44 -3.40 1.17 -32.11
CA ARG A 44 -4.24 2.38 -32.07
C ARG A 44 -5.58 2.06 -31.41
N ILE A 45 -5.99 2.95 -30.52
CA ILE A 45 -7.28 2.86 -29.83
C ILE A 45 -8.34 3.48 -30.74
N VAL A 46 -9.28 2.67 -31.22
CA VAL A 46 -10.42 3.12 -32.03
C VAL A 46 -11.63 3.28 -31.11
N ASP A 47 -11.99 4.54 -30.86
CA ASP A 47 -13.11 4.93 -30.01
C ASP A 47 -14.34 5.23 -30.88
N PHE A 48 -15.47 4.59 -30.57
CA PHE A 48 -16.74 4.70 -31.31
C PHE A 48 -17.76 5.61 -30.59
N GLU A 49 -17.35 6.25 -29.50
CA GLU A 49 -18.15 7.24 -28.78
C GLU A 49 -17.99 8.60 -29.48
N SER A 50 -19.11 9.16 -29.98
CA SER A 50 -19.11 10.40 -30.75
C SER A 50 -18.63 11.59 -29.91
N VAL A 51 -17.80 12.45 -30.51
CA VAL A 51 -17.13 13.64 -29.96
C VAL A 51 -18.11 14.79 -29.62
N ALA A 52 -19.33 14.50 -29.19
CA ALA A 52 -20.32 15.51 -28.82
C ALA A 52 -20.13 15.91 -27.35
N GLY A 53 -19.11 16.73 -27.06
CA GLY A 53 -18.94 17.33 -25.74
C GLY A 53 -17.50 17.65 -25.30
N MET A 54 -16.52 17.68 -26.20
CA MET A 54 -15.09 17.83 -25.84
C MET A 54 -14.57 19.28 -25.76
N ASP A 55 -15.42 20.30 -25.68
CA ASP A 55 -14.97 21.70 -25.83
C ASP A 55 -14.82 22.52 -24.53
N GLU A 56 -14.84 21.94 -23.32
CA GLU A 56 -14.77 22.75 -22.09
C GLU A 56 -13.71 22.35 -21.04
N MET A 57 -12.85 21.35 -21.27
CA MET A 57 -11.93 20.90 -20.20
C MET A 57 -10.49 20.64 -20.66
N GLU A 58 -9.98 21.35 -21.68
CA GLU A 58 -8.56 21.22 -22.07
C GLU A 58 -7.64 22.34 -21.56
N THR A 59 -8.12 23.36 -20.84
CA THR A 59 -7.31 24.59 -20.69
C THR A 59 -6.62 24.82 -19.34
N ASN A 60 -6.83 24.04 -18.27
CA ASN A 60 -6.25 24.41 -16.95
C ASN A 60 -5.59 23.26 -16.18
N LEU A 61 -4.70 22.46 -16.79
CA LEU A 61 -3.83 21.54 -16.05
C LEU A 61 -2.41 22.10 -15.94
N LEU A 62 -2.26 23.16 -15.13
CA LEU A 62 -0.97 23.48 -14.54
C LEU A 62 -0.77 22.54 -13.36
N PHE A 63 0.20 21.64 -13.49
CA PHE A 63 0.64 20.75 -12.43
C PHE A 63 1.28 21.60 -11.31
N GLU A 64 0.53 21.89 -10.26
CA GLU A 64 1.14 22.28 -8.98
C GLU A 64 1.64 21.02 -8.29
N ASN A 65 2.96 20.93 -8.15
CA ASN A 65 3.62 19.94 -7.31
C ASN A 65 3.20 20.24 -5.86
N VAL A 66 2.45 19.32 -5.24
CA VAL A 66 2.17 19.41 -3.81
C VAL A 66 3.39 18.87 -3.07
N ASP A 67 4.03 19.77 -2.34
CA ASP A 67 5.16 19.52 -1.44
C ASP A 67 4.69 18.62 -0.27
N ASP A 68 5.34 17.46 -0.10
CA ASP A 68 5.12 16.55 1.02
C ASP A 68 5.77 17.15 2.29
N THR A 69 5.05 18.05 2.96
CA THR A 69 5.37 18.60 4.29
C THR A 69 4.04 18.89 4.99
N GLU A 70 3.72 18.47 6.21
CA GLU A 70 4.48 17.97 7.35
C GLU A 70 3.66 16.87 8.04
N VAL A 71 4.26 15.71 8.33
CA VAL A 71 3.69 14.78 9.31
C VAL A 71 4.26 15.19 10.66
N ASP A 72 3.45 15.85 11.48
CA ASP A 72 3.83 16.23 12.84
C ASP A 72 4.11 14.97 13.67
N VAL A 73 5.39 14.68 13.88
CA VAL A 73 5.84 13.51 14.63
C VAL A 73 5.69 13.83 16.12
N LEU A 74 4.55 13.43 16.69
CA LEU A 74 4.31 13.50 18.13
C LEU A 74 5.40 12.71 18.88
N ARG A 75 6.38 13.41 19.46
CA ARG A 75 7.33 12.84 20.42
C ARG A 75 6.60 12.66 21.75
N ARG A 76 6.35 11.40 22.14
CA ARG A 76 5.75 11.08 23.44
C ARG A 76 6.78 11.23 24.56
N ASP A 77 6.46 12.07 25.54
CA ASP A 77 7.17 12.17 26.82
C ASP A 77 6.65 11.05 27.75
N PRO A 78 7.49 10.17 28.33
CA PRO A 78 7.04 8.97 29.05
C PRO A 78 6.28 9.22 30.38
N ASN A 79 6.14 10.47 30.83
CA ASN A 79 5.69 10.83 32.17
C ASN A 79 4.39 11.67 32.22
N SER A 80 3.58 11.73 31.16
CA SER A 80 2.33 12.49 31.21
C SER A 80 1.16 11.62 31.71
N GLU A 81 0.54 12.04 32.81
CA GLU A 81 -0.67 11.45 33.36
C GLU A 81 -1.83 11.46 32.34
N LEU A 82 -2.72 10.48 32.44
CA LEU A 82 -3.86 10.22 31.54
C LEU A 82 -4.66 11.50 31.22
N ASN A 83 -4.33 12.14 30.09
CA ASN A 83 -4.95 13.38 29.64
C ASN A 83 -5.94 13.09 28.50
N ALA A 84 -6.85 14.04 28.22
CA ALA A 84 -7.84 13.94 27.13
C ALA A 84 -7.23 13.64 25.75
N GLU A 85 -5.93 13.90 25.59
CA GLU A 85 -5.11 13.57 24.42
C GLU A 85 -4.93 12.06 24.21
N ASP A 86 -4.85 11.26 25.28
CA ASP A 86 -4.70 9.80 25.18
C ASP A 86 -6.00 9.12 24.70
N THR A 87 -7.16 9.60 25.15
CA THR A 87 -8.46 9.12 24.66
C THR A 87 -8.63 9.41 23.17
N ASN A 88 -8.16 10.56 22.72
CA ASN A 88 -8.17 10.92 21.30
C ASN A 88 -7.26 9.99 20.48
N LEU A 89 -6.07 9.66 21.00
CA LEU A 89 -5.10 8.81 20.32
C LEU A 89 -5.54 7.34 20.24
N ILE A 90 -6.23 6.82 21.28
CA ILE A 90 -6.85 5.49 21.25
C ILE A 90 -7.97 5.43 20.21
N GLU A 91 -8.84 6.44 20.17
CA GLU A 91 -9.92 6.51 19.18
C GLU A 91 -9.35 6.59 17.75
N LEU A 92 -8.37 7.46 17.54
CA LEU A 92 -7.72 7.65 16.24
C LEU A 92 -7.03 6.37 15.76
N SER A 93 -6.29 5.69 16.64
CA SER A 93 -5.60 4.45 16.30
C SER A 93 -6.59 3.31 15.98
N THR A 94 -7.68 3.21 16.74
CA THR A 94 -8.76 2.24 16.47
C THR A 94 -9.40 2.51 15.11
N ARG A 95 -9.80 3.77 14.84
CA ARG A 95 -10.39 4.16 13.55
C ARG A 95 -9.44 3.95 12.38
N THR A 96 -8.14 4.22 12.57
CA THR A 96 -7.11 4.00 11.55
C THR A 96 -6.99 2.53 11.21
N LEU A 97 -6.99 1.68 12.24
CA LEU A 97 -6.89 0.23 12.08
C LEU A 97 -8.13 -0.35 11.38
N ASP A 98 -9.33 0.09 11.78
CA ASP A 98 -10.60 -0.30 11.13
C ASP A 98 -10.62 0.13 9.66
N SER A 99 -10.25 1.38 9.37
CA SER A 99 -10.15 1.92 8.00
C SER A 99 -9.16 1.11 7.16
N TRP A 100 -8.03 0.72 7.74
CA TRP A 100 -7.03 -0.10 7.06
C TRP A 100 -7.57 -1.49 6.71
N PHE A 101 -8.29 -2.13 7.63
CA PHE A 101 -8.95 -3.41 7.36
C PHE A 101 -10.06 -3.31 6.30
N GLU A 102 -10.88 -2.28 6.39
CA GLU A 102 -11.94 -2.01 5.41
C GLU A 102 -11.35 -1.78 4.02
N MET A 103 -10.31 -0.96 3.91
CA MET A 103 -9.59 -0.71 2.64
C MET A 103 -9.06 -2.03 2.06
N ILE A 104 -8.37 -2.85 2.85
CA ILE A 104 -7.85 -4.15 2.39
C ILE A 104 -8.98 -5.07 1.91
N GLY A 105 -10.09 -5.12 2.67
CA GLY A 105 -11.26 -5.91 2.31
C GLY A 105 -11.92 -5.44 1.02
N GLY A 106 -12.05 -4.12 0.84
CA GLY A 106 -12.57 -3.49 -0.36
C GLY A 106 -11.70 -3.76 -1.59
N VAL A 107 -10.38 -3.55 -1.47
CA VAL A 107 -9.42 -3.83 -2.55
C VAL A 107 -9.49 -5.29 -2.97
N ARG A 108 -9.56 -6.23 -2.01
CA ARG A 108 -9.70 -7.67 -2.32
C ARG A 108 -10.94 -7.95 -3.16
N LYS A 109 -12.09 -7.37 -2.82
CA LYS A 109 -13.33 -7.51 -3.59
C LYS A 109 -13.22 -6.91 -4.99
N ILE A 110 -12.56 -5.76 -5.15
CA ILE A 110 -12.37 -5.14 -6.46
C ILE A 110 -11.45 -6.01 -7.34
N MET A 111 -10.40 -6.59 -6.75
CA MET A 111 -9.47 -7.51 -7.44
C MET A 111 -10.14 -8.79 -7.95
N GLU A 112 -11.29 -9.21 -7.41
CA GLU A 112 -12.09 -10.32 -7.97
C GLU A 112 -12.67 -9.99 -9.35
N LYS A 113 -12.85 -8.71 -9.66
CA LYS A 113 -13.44 -8.23 -10.92
C LYS A 113 -12.40 -7.67 -11.90
N TYR A 114 -11.37 -7.02 -11.38
CA TYR A 114 -10.34 -6.35 -12.20
C TYR A 114 -8.99 -7.02 -12.02
N ASN A 115 -8.38 -7.41 -13.13
CA ASN A 115 -7.06 -8.03 -13.11
C ASN A 115 -5.99 -7.03 -12.64
N VAL A 116 -5.10 -7.52 -11.79
CA VAL A 116 -3.92 -6.78 -11.34
C VAL A 116 -2.69 -7.65 -11.52
N TRP A 117 -1.63 -7.04 -12.04
CA TRP A 117 -0.36 -7.69 -12.32
C TRP A 117 0.73 -7.06 -11.50
N THR A 118 1.61 -7.87 -10.94
CA THR A 118 2.82 -7.42 -10.26
C THR A 118 4.04 -7.98 -10.98
N CYS A 119 5.16 -7.27 -10.94
CA CYS A 119 6.42 -7.78 -11.47
C CYS A 119 7.12 -8.61 -10.39
N GLY A 120 7.47 -9.86 -10.69
CA GLY A 120 8.19 -10.72 -9.72
C GLY A 120 9.61 -10.28 -9.34
N TYR A 121 10.12 -9.17 -9.91
CA TYR A 121 11.48 -8.69 -9.66
C TYR A 121 11.57 -7.25 -9.18
N CYS A 122 10.57 -6.40 -9.43
CA CYS A 122 10.55 -5.01 -8.99
C CYS A 122 9.16 -4.65 -8.43
N PRO A 123 9.03 -3.58 -7.64
CA PRO A 123 7.76 -3.16 -7.04
C PRO A 123 6.71 -2.61 -8.03
N GLU A 124 6.80 -2.95 -9.32
CA GLU A 124 5.88 -2.43 -10.34
C GLU A 124 4.57 -3.20 -10.31
N VAL A 125 3.46 -2.47 -10.24
CA VAL A 125 2.10 -3.01 -10.29
C VAL A 125 1.36 -2.37 -11.46
N GLN A 126 0.63 -3.19 -12.22
CA GLN A 126 -0.21 -2.77 -13.33
C GLN A 126 -1.64 -3.27 -13.09
N VAL A 127 -2.59 -2.35 -13.00
CA VAL A 127 -4.02 -2.68 -13.03
C VAL A 127 -4.49 -2.75 -14.48
N GLY A 128 -5.33 -3.72 -14.79
CA GLY A 128 -5.92 -3.92 -16.11
C GLY A 128 -5.68 -5.32 -16.68
N PRO A 129 -6.20 -5.60 -17.88
CA PRO A 129 -6.29 -6.96 -18.41
C PRO A 129 -4.92 -7.61 -18.67
N LYS A 130 -3.87 -6.82 -18.92
CA LYS A 130 -2.51 -7.31 -19.21
C LYS A 130 -1.46 -6.34 -18.66
N GLY A 131 -0.33 -6.88 -18.24
CA GLY A 131 0.88 -6.11 -17.92
C GLY A 131 1.40 -5.30 -19.12
N HIS A 132 1.99 -4.13 -18.85
CA HIS A 132 2.54 -3.28 -19.92
C HIS A 132 3.81 -3.87 -20.57
N LYS A 133 4.14 -3.41 -21.78
CA LYS A 133 5.34 -3.84 -22.52
C LYS A 133 6.52 -2.88 -22.41
N VAL A 134 6.40 -1.81 -21.61
CA VAL A 134 7.48 -0.85 -21.39
C VAL A 134 8.71 -1.54 -20.78
N ARG A 135 9.86 -1.39 -21.43
CA ARG A 135 11.15 -1.95 -20.99
C ARG A 135 11.81 -1.06 -19.94
N MET A 136 11.25 -1.01 -18.75
CA MET A 136 11.72 -0.15 -17.66
C MET A 136 11.90 -0.88 -16.33
N CYS A 137 11.91 -2.22 -16.34
CA CYS A 137 12.21 -2.99 -15.14
C CYS A 137 13.64 -2.66 -14.69
N ARG A 138 13.79 -2.09 -13.49
CA ARG A 138 15.09 -1.73 -12.89
C ARG A 138 15.63 -2.77 -11.92
N ALA A 139 15.00 -3.94 -11.85
CA ALA A 139 15.42 -5.00 -10.96
C ALA A 139 16.80 -5.56 -11.30
N SER A 140 17.37 -6.36 -10.39
CA SER A 140 18.61 -7.08 -10.63
C SER A 140 18.50 -7.94 -11.91
N LYS A 141 19.62 -7.99 -12.65
CA LYS A 141 19.74 -8.71 -13.92
C LYS A 141 18.74 -8.30 -15.01
N HIS A 142 18.13 -7.11 -14.94
CA HIS A 142 17.19 -6.63 -15.96
C HIS A 142 17.79 -6.59 -17.37
N GLN A 143 19.10 -6.38 -17.52
CA GLN A 143 19.78 -6.39 -18.82
C GLN A 143 19.60 -7.74 -19.54
N SER A 144 19.68 -8.86 -18.81
CA SER A 144 19.43 -10.20 -19.36
C SER A 144 17.98 -10.42 -19.82
N ARG A 145 17.04 -9.63 -19.28
CA ARG A 145 15.62 -9.63 -19.66
C ARG A 145 15.26 -8.46 -20.58
N ASN A 146 16.26 -7.72 -21.09
CA ASN A 146 16.05 -6.54 -21.93
C ASN A 146 15.11 -5.49 -21.29
N GLY A 147 15.21 -5.30 -19.97
CA GLY A 147 14.37 -4.37 -19.22
C GLY A 147 12.89 -4.76 -19.11
N LEU A 148 12.49 -5.96 -19.54
CA LEU A 148 11.10 -6.43 -19.45
C LEU A 148 10.73 -6.83 -18.02
N HIS A 149 9.46 -6.59 -17.69
CA HIS A 149 8.83 -7.07 -16.47
C HIS A 149 8.43 -8.53 -16.62
N ALA A 150 8.53 -9.29 -15.53
CA ALA A 150 7.99 -10.63 -15.45
C ALA A 150 6.67 -10.55 -14.69
N TRP A 151 5.59 -10.37 -15.43
CA TRP A 151 4.25 -10.20 -14.88
C TRP A 151 3.72 -11.52 -14.31
N GLN A 152 3.18 -11.42 -13.11
CA GLN A 152 2.39 -12.46 -12.47
C GLN A 152 1.13 -11.83 -11.88
N GLU A 153 0.12 -12.65 -11.57
CA GLU A 153 -1.09 -12.18 -10.91
C GLU A 153 -0.74 -11.61 -9.54
N ALA A 154 -1.24 -10.42 -9.25
CA ALA A 154 -0.98 -9.75 -7.98
C ALA A 154 -1.91 -10.29 -6.88
N THR A 155 -1.37 -10.37 -5.68
CA THR A 155 -2.11 -10.61 -4.45
C THR A 155 -2.33 -9.30 -3.71
N ILE A 156 -3.20 -9.31 -2.69
CA ILE A 156 -3.41 -8.13 -1.84
C ILE A 156 -2.10 -7.62 -1.20
N ASN A 157 -1.15 -8.51 -0.94
CA ASN A 157 0.14 -8.18 -0.35
C ASN A 157 1.08 -7.45 -1.33
N ASP A 158 0.81 -7.50 -2.63
CA ASP A 158 1.56 -6.72 -3.63
C ASP A 158 1.11 -5.26 -3.68
N LEU A 159 -0.12 -4.98 -3.24
CA LEU A 159 -0.70 -3.63 -3.20
C LEU A 159 -0.56 -3.00 -1.81
N VAL A 160 -0.85 -3.80 -0.78
CA VAL A 160 -0.74 -3.43 0.63
C VAL A 160 0.22 -4.40 1.28
N GLY A 161 1.52 -4.20 1.02
CA GLY A 161 2.57 -5.04 1.60
C GLY A 161 2.49 -5.03 3.12
N PRO A 162 2.33 -6.19 3.78
CA PRO A 162 2.47 -6.25 5.22
C PRO A 162 3.96 -6.08 5.54
N ASN A 163 4.37 -4.84 5.76
CA ASN A 163 5.68 -4.52 6.30
C ASN A 163 5.71 -5.05 7.75
N TYR A 164 6.04 -6.33 7.92
CA TYR A 164 6.05 -6.95 9.23
C TYR A 164 7.20 -6.42 10.08
N VAL A 165 6.86 -6.00 11.28
CA VAL A 165 7.78 -5.55 12.32
C VAL A 165 7.72 -6.50 13.51
N TRP A 166 8.75 -6.48 14.34
CA TRP A 166 8.73 -7.20 15.61
C TRP A 166 7.85 -6.46 16.61
N HIS A 167 7.01 -7.21 17.31
CA HIS A 167 6.18 -6.68 18.39
C HIS A 167 7.07 -6.26 19.57
N VAL A 168 6.83 -5.06 20.10
CA VAL A 168 7.52 -4.54 21.29
C VAL A 168 6.56 -4.60 22.48
N HIS A 169 6.88 -5.44 23.47
CA HIS A 169 6.01 -5.68 24.63
C HIS A 169 5.97 -4.48 25.59
N ASP A 170 7.12 -3.83 25.80
CA ASP A 170 7.25 -2.65 26.65
C ASP A 170 8.03 -1.56 25.90
N LEU A 171 7.38 -0.44 25.65
CA LEU A 171 7.94 0.72 24.96
C LEU A 171 8.98 1.48 25.80
N ASN A 172 8.86 1.42 27.12
CA ASN A 172 9.82 2.01 28.06
C ASN A 172 10.95 1.02 28.41
N GLY A 173 10.83 -0.21 27.90
CA GLY A 173 11.76 -1.28 28.14
C GLY A 173 13.04 -1.17 27.29
N PRO A 174 13.98 -2.10 27.52
CA PRO A 174 15.19 -2.20 26.71
C PRO A 174 14.88 -2.44 25.22
N PRO A 175 15.69 -1.87 24.28
CA PRO A 175 15.58 -2.20 22.86
C PRO A 175 15.72 -3.70 22.58
N LEU A 176 14.98 -4.17 21.56
CA LEU A 176 15.01 -5.55 21.08
C LEU A 176 16.43 -5.97 20.66
N ARG A 177 16.83 -7.20 21.01
CA ARG A 177 18.11 -7.79 20.59
C ARG A 177 17.90 -8.79 19.46
N ASN A 178 18.76 -8.74 18.45
CA ASN A 178 18.71 -9.67 17.32
C ASN A 178 18.87 -11.14 17.74
N ASP A 179 19.62 -11.40 18.80
CA ASP A 179 19.86 -12.75 19.35
C ASP A 179 18.56 -13.42 19.85
N LEU A 180 17.61 -12.59 20.31
CA LEU A 180 16.31 -13.01 20.85
C LEU A 180 15.17 -12.94 19.82
N LYS A 181 15.46 -12.61 18.55
CA LYS A 181 14.43 -12.44 17.51
C LYS A 181 13.50 -13.64 17.34
N ARG A 182 13.96 -14.84 17.69
CA ARG A 182 13.17 -16.07 17.60
C ARG A 182 12.02 -16.13 18.61
N TYR A 183 12.08 -15.32 19.67
CA TYR A 183 11.07 -15.26 20.73
C TYR A 183 10.02 -14.18 20.46
N TYR A 184 10.41 -13.08 19.83
CA TYR A 184 9.51 -11.96 19.55
C TYR A 184 8.39 -12.34 18.58
N GLY A 185 7.19 -11.81 18.84
CA GLY A 185 6.08 -11.84 17.89
C GLY A 185 6.28 -10.84 16.76
N LYS A 186 5.41 -10.91 15.75
CA LYS A 186 5.38 -9.99 14.62
C LYS A 186 3.98 -9.49 14.33
N ALA A 187 3.88 -8.31 13.75
CA ALA A 187 2.66 -7.76 13.19
C ALA A 187 2.97 -6.87 11.99
N PRO A 188 2.00 -6.62 11.09
CA PRO A 188 2.14 -5.53 10.12
C PRO A 188 2.40 -4.21 10.83
N ALA A 189 3.25 -3.35 10.27
CA ALA A 189 3.65 -2.08 10.88
C ALA A 189 2.47 -1.21 11.31
N VAL A 190 1.41 -1.14 10.49
CA VAL A 190 0.19 -0.39 10.81
C VAL A 190 -0.50 -0.97 12.04
N VAL A 191 -0.56 -2.30 12.16
CA VAL A 191 -1.18 -2.98 13.32
C VAL A 191 -0.36 -2.72 14.58
N GLU A 192 0.97 -2.90 14.52
CA GLU A 192 1.85 -2.64 15.67
C GLU A 192 1.74 -1.18 16.12
N LEU A 193 1.77 -0.22 15.18
CA LEU A 193 1.67 1.20 15.46
C LEU A 193 0.34 1.54 16.15
N CYS A 194 -0.78 1.04 15.63
CA CYS A 194 -2.09 1.29 16.23
C CYS A 194 -2.25 0.62 17.60
N VAL A 195 -1.74 -0.60 17.77
CA VAL A 195 -1.78 -1.31 19.07
C VAL A 195 -0.94 -0.59 20.13
N GLN A 196 0.26 -0.10 19.77
CA GLN A 196 1.09 0.72 20.66
C GLN A 196 0.44 2.07 21.03
N ALA A 197 -0.47 2.54 20.17
CA ALA A 197 -1.34 3.69 20.41
C ALA A 197 -2.60 3.35 21.25
N GLY A 198 -2.76 2.09 21.67
CA GLY A 198 -3.84 1.64 22.54
C GLY A 198 -5.06 1.08 21.82
N ALA A 199 -5.01 0.91 20.49
CA ALA A 199 -6.03 0.17 19.77
C ALA A 199 -6.08 -1.29 20.24
N PRO A 200 -7.27 -1.93 20.27
CA PRO A 200 -7.38 -3.33 20.63
C PRO A 200 -6.62 -4.22 19.63
N VAL A 201 -5.96 -5.25 20.15
CA VAL A 201 -5.21 -6.21 19.32
C VAL A 201 -6.18 -6.99 18.42
N PRO A 202 -6.03 -6.95 17.09
CA PRO A 202 -6.89 -7.71 16.19
C PRO A 202 -6.69 -9.22 16.32
N ASP A 203 -7.79 -9.97 16.36
CA ASP A 203 -7.77 -11.43 16.53
C ASP A 203 -6.90 -12.14 15.48
N GLN A 204 -6.97 -11.68 14.22
CA GLN A 204 -6.21 -12.26 13.11
C GLN A 204 -4.68 -12.11 13.24
N TYR A 205 -4.19 -11.19 14.08
CA TYR A 205 -2.76 -11.00 14.32
C TYR A 205 -2.34 -11.36 15.75
N ARG A 206 -3.30 -11.64 16.65
CA ARG A 206 -3.04 -11.94 18.06
C ARG A 206 -2.01 -13.07 18.25
N SER A 207 -2.16 -14.17 17.51
CA SER A 207 -1.23 -15.31 17.57
C SER A 207 0.15 -14.97 16.98
N MET A 208 0.21 -14.10 15.97
CA MET A 208 1.46 -13.68 15.35
C MET A 208 2.26 -12.75 16.27
N MET A 209 1.56 -11.92 17.06
CA MET A 209 2.15 -11.00 18.03
C MET A 209 2.69 -11.69 19.30
N ARG A 210 2.36 -12.98 19.52
CA ARG A 210 2.88 -13.80 20.62
C ARG A 210 2.76 -13.13 22.00
N LEU A 211 1.58 -12.59 22.29
CA LEU A 211 1.31 -11.89 23.55
C LEU A 211 1.38 -12.81 24.79
N ASP A 212 1.33 -14.13 24.57
CA ASP A 212 1.41 -15.19 25.56
C ASP A 212 2.83 -15.74 25.77
N VAL A 213 3.81 -15.24 25.01
CA VAL A 213 5.21 -15.66 25.12
C VAL A 213 6.01 -14.60 25.85
N VAL A 214 6.61 -14.96 26.98
CA VAL A 214 7.58 -14.12 27.67
C VAL A 214 8.96 -14.34 27.04
N PRO A 215 9.57 -13.32 26.39
CA PRO A 215 10.93 -13.46 25.88
C PRO A 215 11.92 -13.58 27.05
N PRO A 216 12.99 -14.37 26.91
CA PRO A 216 14.07 -14.44 27.88
C PRO A 216 14.68 -13.06 28.15
N GLU A 217 15.15 -12.84 29.38
CA GLU A 217 15.89 -11.63 29.72
C GLU A 217 17.28 -11.60 29.05
N ARG A 218 17.96 -10.46 29.14
CA ARG A 218 19.22 -10.20 28.40
C ARG A 218 20.38 -11.09 28.87
N ASP A 219 20.39 -11.44 30.14
CA ASP A 219 21.33 -12.32 30.82
C ASP A 219 20.96 -13.81 30.67
N GLU A 220 19.71 -14.10 30.31
CA GLU A 220 19.23 -15.46 30.06
C GLU A 220 19.47 -15.94 28.62
N VAL A 221 19.93 -15.05 27.71
CA VAL A 221 20.14 -15.35 26.29
C VAL A 221 20.99 -16.61 26.09
N ASP A 222 22.07 -16.75 26.87
CA ASP A 222 23.01 -17.87 26.76
C ASP A 222 22.44 -19.18 27.34
N LEU A 223 21.39 -19.10 28.17
CA LEU A 223 20.71 -20.26 28.76
C LEU A 223 19.71 -20.90 27.78
N VAL A 224 19.35 -20.18 26.71
CA VAL A 224 18.32 -20.58 25.76
C VAL A 224 18.82 -20.65 24.31
N ALA A 225 20.12 -20.45 24.09
CA ALA A 225 20.79 -20.46 22.79
C ALA A 225 21.17 -21.85 22.29
#